data_AF-A0A7V5PFP7-F1
#
_entry.id   AF-A0A7V5PFP7-F1
#
_cell.length_a   1.000
_cell.length_b   1.000
_cell.length_c   1.000
_cell.angle_alpha   90.00
_cell.angle_beta   90.00
_cell.angle_gamma   90.00
#
_symmetry.space_group_name_H-M   'P 1'
#
loop_
_entity.id
_entity.type
_entity.pdbx_description
1 polymer ?
#
loop_
_entity_poly.entity_id
_entity_poly.type
_entity_poly.pdbx_seq_one_letter_code
_entity_poly.pdbx_strand_id
1 'polypeptide(L)'
;MSLQAHWYRLTPVSLTLLPAGLLYRGLSALRRPVWRGINRLRRRPGVPVIVVGNISVGGTGKTPMVLWLIEHLRARGHTPGVVSRGYGGKANHPLTVTADTPPERAGDEPVLIAARSGAPVVVDPRRRRALKHLLAEHPEVDVVISDDGLQHHALPRDLEIVMVDGRRGFGNRLPIPAGPMREPVSRLEQADFVVV
;
A
#
# COMPACT_ATOMS: atom_id res chain seq x y z
N MET A 1 1.36 -28.98 2.64
CA MET A 1 2.03 -27.96 1.80
C MET A 1 1.54 -26.59 2.23
N SER A 2 2.42 -25.64 2.56
CA SER A 2 1.99 -24.27 2.88
C SER A 2 1.46 -23.58 1.62
N LEU A 3 0.46 -22.71 1.77
CA LEU A 3 -0.11 -21.93 0.66
C LEU A 3 0.97 -21.11 -0.07
N GLN A 4 1.98 -20.66 0.67
CA GLN A 4 3.12 -19.94 0.09
C GLN A 4 3.92 -20.85 -0.84
N ALA A 5 4.25 -22.09 -0.47
CA ALA A 5 5.04 -22.99 -1.32
C ALA A 5 4.35 -23.28 -2.67
N HIS A 6 3.02 -23.28 -2.68
CA HIS A 6 2.23 -23.44 -3.90
C HIS A 6 2.43 -22.28 -4.88
N TRP A 7 2.48 -21.04 -4.42
CA TRP A 7 2.59 -19.85 -5.27
C TRP A 7 3.95 -19.67 -5.94
N TYR A 8 4.97 -20.41 -5.53
CA TYR A 8 6.31 -20.36 -6.14
C TYR A 8 6.57 -21.54 -7.09
N ARG A 9 5.57 -22.37 -7.37
CA ARG A 9 5.63 -23.46 -8.36
C ARG A 9 4.35 -23.48 -9.20
N LEU A 10 4.42 -24.02 -10.41
CA LEU A 10 3.21 -24.36 -11.16
C LEU A 10 2.78 -25.76 -10.73
N THR A 11 1.60 -25.87 -10.12
CA THR A 11 1.03 -27.18 -9.76
C THR A 11 -0.36 -27.35 -10.37
N PRO A 12 -0.92 -28.57 -10.41
CA PRO A 12 -2.29 -28.78 -10.90
C PRO A 12 -3.31 -27.87 -10.19
N VAL A 13 -3.12 -27.62 -8.89
CA VAL A 13 -3.95 -26.69 -8.11
C VAL A 13 -3.91 -25.27 -8.69
N SER A 14 -2.77 -24.80 -9.20
CA SER A 14 -2.63 -23.46 -9.80
C SER A 14 -3.47 -23.36 -11.06
N LEU A 15 -3.49 -24.44 -11.86
CA LEU A 15 -4.27 -24.53 -13.09
C LEU A 15 -5.76 -24.58 -12.78
N THR A 16 -6.17 -25.36 -11.77
CA THR A 16 -7.57 -25.42 -11.32
C THR A 16 -8.06 -24.07 -10.79
N LEU A 17 -7.20 -23.30 -10.11
CA LEU A 17 -7.53 -21.97 -9.59
C LEU A 17 -7.36 -20.83 -10.62
N LEU A 18 -6.80 -21.12 -11.80
CA LEU A 18 -6.53 -20.11 -12.82
C LEU A 18 -7.78 -19.35 -13.27
N PRO A 19 -8.95 -19.99 -13.52
CA PRO A 19 -10.17 -19.27 -13.89
C PRO A 19 -10.57 -18.23 -12.83
N ALA A 20 -10.49 -18.58 -11.54
CA ALA A 20 -10.75 -17.65 -10.45
C ALA A 20 -9.74 -16.50 -10.41
N GLY A 21 -8.46 -16.80 -10.68
CA GLY A 21 -7.42 -15.78 -10.76
C GLY A 21 -7.59 -14.83 -11.96
N LEU A 22 -8.01 -15.34 -13.12
CA LEU A 22 -8.32 -14.52 -14.29
C LEU A 22 -9.53 -13.62 -14.05
N LEU A 23 -10.57 -14.14 -13.38
CA LEU A 23 -11.72 -13.34 -12.95
C LEU A 23 -11.29 -12.21 -12.01
N TYR A 24 -10.47 -12.50 -11.00
CA TYR A 24 -9.89 -11.49 -10.11
C TYR A 24 -9.12 -10.41 -10.90
N ARG A 25 -8.25 -10.82 -11.82
CA ARG A 25 -7.48 -9.90 -12.67
C ARG A 25 -8.38 -9.02 -13.52
N GLY A 26 -9.41 -9.61 -14.14
CA GLY A 26 -10.40 -8.88 -14.95
C GLY A 26 -11.13 -7.81 -14.12
N LEU A 27 -11.69 -8.19 -12.97
CA LEU A 27 -12.39 -7.25 -12.08
C LEU A 27 -11.47 -6.15 -11.55
N SER A 28 -10.21 -6.47 -11.24
CA SER A 28 -9.21 -5.49 -10.81
C SER A 28 -8.86 -4.50 -11.94
N ALA A 29 -8.69 -4.99 -13.17
CA ALA A 29 -8.37 -4.16 -14.33
C ALA A 29 -9.50 -3.17 -14.67
N LEU A 30 -10.76 -3.58 -14.56
CA LEU A 30 -11.93 -2.74 -14.84
C LEU A 30 -12.06 -1.54 -13.89
N ARG A 31 -11.60 -1.66 -12.64
CA ARG A 31 -11.72 -0.60 -11.63
C ARG A 31 -10.75 0.57 -11.86
N ARG A 32 -9.60 0.33 -12.49
CA ARG A 32 -8.53 1.32 -12.64
C ARG A 32 -8.92 2.55 -13.46
N PRO A 33 -9.43 2.42 -14.71
CA PRO A 33 -9.75 3.60 -15.52
C PRO A 33 -10.85 4.45 -14.86
N VAL A 34 -11.82 3.80 -14.20
CA VAL A 34 -12.90 4.48 -13.46
C VAL A 34 -12.31 5.38 -12.37
N TRP A 35 -11.45 4.85 -11.52
CA TRP A 35 -10.83 5.64 -10.45
C TRP A 35 -9.86 6.70 -10.97
N ARG A 36 -9.15 6.45 -12.09
CA ARG A 36 -8.34 7.49 -12.75
C ARG A 36 -9.23 8.66 -13.20
N GLY A 37 -10.37 8.38 -13.81
CA GLY A 37 -11.35 9.41 -14.20
C GLY A 37 -11.88 10.19 -12.99
N ILE A 38 -12.31 9.48 -11.94
CA ILE A 38 -12.80 10.10 -10.70
C ILE A 38 -11.74 10.98 -10.04
N ASN A 39 -10.48 10.54 -10.02
CA ASN A 39 -9.40 11.31 -9.41
C ASN A 39 -9.07 12.59 -10.19
N ARG A 40 -9.15 12.56 -11.52
CA ARG A 40 -8.96 13.76 -12.36
C ARG A 40 -10.00 14.84 -12.09
N LEU A 41 -11.24 14.44 -11.78
CA LEU A 41 -12.34 15.36 -11.49
C LEU A 41 -12.32 15.90 -10.04
N ARG A 42 -11.54 15.28 -9.15
CA ARG A 42 -11.52 15.65 -7.74
C ARG A 42 -10.41 16.65 -7.45
N ARG A 43 -10.69 17.56 -6.51
CA ARG A 43 -9.67 18.49 -5.99
C ARG A 43 -8.49 17.73 -5.40
N ARG A 44 -7.28 18.20 -5.72
CA ARG A 44 -6.03 17.72 -5.14
C ARG A 44 -5.99 18.05 -3.64
N PRO A 45 -5.29 17.23 -2.83
CA PRO A 45 -5.28 17.37 -1.37
C PRO A 45 -4.42 18.53 -0.85
N GLY A 46 -3.78 19.32 -1.72
CA GLY A 46 -2.94 20.46 -1.32
C GLY A 46 -1.48 20.10 -1.01
N VAL A 47 -1.20 18.83 -0.75
CA VAL A 47 0.15 18.29 -0.51
C VAL A 47 0.45 17.09 -1.42
N PRO A 48 1.72 16.83 -1.80
CA PRO A 48 2.11 15.65 -2.54
C PRO A 48 1.82 14.35 -1.78
N VAL A 49 1.34 13.32 -2.49
CA VAL A 49 1.08 11.99 -1.93
C VAL A 49 1.98 10.95 -2.61
N ILE A 50 2.87 10.34 -1.82
CA ILE A 50 3.76 9.25 -2.21
C ILE A 50 3.12 7.91 -1.81
N VAL A 51 2.95 7.00 -2.75
CA VAL A 51 2.42 5.65 -2.49
C VAL A 51 3.55 4.65 -2.49
N VAL A 52 3.72 3.93 -1.38
CA VAL A 52 4.61 2.77 -1.27
C VAL A 52 3.75 1.51 -1.27
N GLY A 53 4.08 0.52 -2.10
CA GLY A 53 3.33 -0.75 -2.08
C GLY A 53 4.00 -1.84 -2.88
N ASN A 54 3.33 -2.98 -3.00
CA ASN A 54 3.80 -4.12 -3.79
C ASN A 54 2.71 -4.73 -4.69
N ILE A 55 3.15 -5.46 -5.70
CA ILE A 55 2.28 -6.12 -6.68
C ILE A 55 2.05 -7.61 -6.41
N SER A 56 2.67 -8.17 -5.37
CA SER A 56 2.54 -9.57 -4.95
C SER A 56 2.14 -9.70 -3.48
N VAL A 57 1.69 -10.88 -3.05
CA VAL A 57 1.43 -11.19 -1.65
C VAL A 57 2.74 -11.57 -0.96
N GLY A 58 3.00 -10.95 0.19
CA GLY A 58 4.17 -11.22 1.03
C GLY A 58 4.80 -9.93 1.55
N GLY A 59 5.74 -10.08 2.47
CA GLY A 59 6.59 -8.98 2.93
C GLY A 59 7.61 -8.63 1.86
N THR A 60 7.59 -7.39 1.39
CA THR A 60 8.47 -6.84 0.34
C THR A 60 9.34 -5.70 0.86
N GLY A 61 9.50 -5.58 2.19
CA GLY A 61 10.30 -4.50 2.79
C GLY A 61 9.64 -3.12 2.75
N LYS A 62 8.31 -3.04 2.63
CA LYS A 62 7.55 -1.77 2.61
C LYS A 62 7.77 -0.94 3.87
N THR A 63 7.67 -1.54 5.06
CA THR A 63 7.82 -0.81 6.33
C THR A 63 9.21 -0.18 6.48
N PRO A 64 10.32 -0.90 6.24
CA PRO A 64 11.65 -0.27 6.14
C PRO A 64 11.72 0.88 5.12
N MET A 65 11.12 0.72 3.93
CA MET A 65 11.11 1.78 2.92
C MET A 65 10.33 3.02 3.37
N VAL A 66 9.17 2.83 4.01
CA VAL A 66 8.37 3.94 4.56
C VAL A 66 9.15 4.68 5.63
N LEU A 67 9.79 3.96 6.56
CA LEU A 67 10.64 4.56 7.59
C LEU A 67 11.81 5.34 6.98
N TRP A 68 12.52 4.75 6.01
CA TRP A 68 13.60 5.43 5.31
C TRP A 68 13.11 6.70 4.60
N LEU A 69 11.94 6.65 3.96
CA LEU A 69 11.37 7.79 3.23
C LEU A 69 11.01 8.93 4.18
N ILE A 70 10.45 8.63 5.35
CA ILE A 70 10.18 9.64 6.39
C ILE A 70 11.47 10.37 6.78
N GLU A 71 12.51 9.63 7.15
CA GLU A 71 13.79 10.23 7.55
C GLU A 71 14.46 10.99 6.41
N HIS A 72 14.40 10.45 5.19
CA HIS A 72 14.96 11.08 4.00
C HIS A 72 14.29 12.42 3.66
N LEU A 73 12.97 12.52 3.84
CA LEU A 73 12.20 13.74 3.62
C LEU A 73 12.44 14.76 4.73
N ARG A 74 12.50 14.32 6.00
CA ARG A 74 12.87 15.18 7.13
C ARG A 74 14.25 15.79 6.99
N ALA A 75 15.23 15.00 6.54
CA ALA A 75 16.58 15.49 6.24
C ALA A 75 16.60 16.58 5.15
N ARG A 76 15.51 16.75 4.38
CA ARG A 76 15.32 17.80 3.38
C ARG A 76 14.40 18.93 3.85
N GLY A 77 14.01 18.94 5.12
CA GLY A 77 13.18 19.99 5.71
C GLY A 77 11.67 19.79 5.54
N HIS A 78 11.22 18.61 5.10
CA HIS A 78 9.81 18.28 5.02
C HIS A 78 9.26 17.71 6.33
N THR A 79 7.95 17.75 6.49
CA THR A 79 7.19 17.19 7.61
C THR A 79 6.26 16.09 7.11
N PRO A 80 6.71 14.82 7.07
CA PRO A 80 5.93 13.73 6.52
C PRO A 80 4.81 13.28 7.47
N GLY A 81 3.65 12.98 6.91
CA GLY A 81 2.59 12.22 7.56
C GLY A 81 2.33 10.89 6.85
N VAL A 82 1.79 9.92 7.56
CA VAL A 82 1.56 8.56 7.04
C VAL A 82 0.09 8.20 7.08
N VAL A 83 -0.41 7.63 6.00
CA VAL A 83 -1.74 7.01 5.96
C VAL A 83 -1.63 5.53 5.66
N SER A 84 -2.27 4.69 6.47
CA SER A 84 -2.31 3.23 6.26
C SER A 84 -3.75 2.70 6.30
N ARG A 85 -3.94 1.44 5.91
CA ARG A 85 -5.23 0.75 5.99
C ARG A 85 -5.54 0.31 7.42
N GLY A 86 -4.51 -0.02 8.19
CA GLY A 86 -4.63 -0.69 9.50
C GLY A 86 -5.03 -2.17 9.37
N TYR A 87 -4.32 -2.92 8.54
CA TYR A 87 -4.64 -4.34 8.30
C TYR A 87 -4.58 -5.14 9.61
N GLY A 88 -5.62 -5.94 9.87
CA GLY A 88 -5.77 -6.71 11.12
C GLY A 88 -6.31 -5.91 12.30
N GLY A 89 -6.31 -4.58 12.23
CA GLY A 89 -6.86 -3.70 13.26
C GLY A 89 -8.39 -3.68 13.30
N LYS A 90 -8.96 -3.48 14.50
CA LYS A 90 -10.41 -3.45 14.75
C LYS A 90 -10.94 -2.10 15.26
N ALA A 91 -10.19 -1.01 15.03
CA ALA A 91 -10.59 0.30 15.51
C ALA A 91 -11.81 0.89 14.77
N ASN A 92 -12.47 1.85 15.44
CA ASN A 92 -13.33 2.82 14.77
C ASN A 92 -12.46 3.79 13.96
N HIS A 93 -12.80 4.03 12.69
CA HIS A 93 -11.99 4.81 11.77
C HIS A 93 -12.60 6.19 11.43
N PRO A 94 -11.77 7.24 11.21
CA PRO A 94 -10.31 7.22 11.18
C PRO A 94 -9.72 7.11 12.59
N LEU A 95 -8.54 6.50 12.72
CA LEU A 95 -7.81 6.42 13.98
C LEU A 95 -6.41 7.01 13.78
N THR A 96 -6.08 8.02 14.60
CA THR A 96 -4.71 8.51 14.77
C THR A 96 -3.95 7.52 15.65
N VAL A 97 -2.80 7.07 15.15
CA VAL A 97 -1.98 6.02 15.75
C VAL A 97 -0.79 6.65 16.45
N THR A 98 -0.61 6.28 17.71
CA THR A 98 0.53 6.65 18.55
C THR A 98 1.38 5.42 18.87
N ALA A 99 2.54 5.63 19.49
CA ALA A 99 3.39 4.53 19.97
C ALA A 99 2.68 3.61 20.97
N ASP A 100 1.74 4.15 21.76
CA ASP A 100 0.97 3.42 22.77
C ASP A 100 -0.33 2.81 22.23
N THR A 101 -0.63 3.02 20.95
CA THR A 101 -1.83 2.46 20.33
C THR A 101 -1.68 0.94 20.21
N PRO A 102 -2.62 0.14 20.75
CA PRO A 102 -2.53 -1.32 20.65
C PRO A 102 -2.55 -1.80 19.18
N PRO A 103 -1.65 -2.71 18.76
CA PRO A 103 -1.65 -3.25 17.40
C PRO A 103 -2.97 -3.94 17.01
N GLU A 104 -3.74 -4.47 17.95
CA GLU A 104 -5.06 -5.06 17.69
C GLU A 104 -6.08 -4.02 17.21
N ARG A 105 -5.83 -2.74 17.46
CA ARG A 105 -6.67 -1.63 17.02
C ARG A 105 -6.21 -1.06 15.68
N ALA A 106 -4.91 -0.82 15.53
CA ALA A 106 -4.35 -0.10 14.39
C ALA A 106 -3.61 -0.98 13.36
N GLY A 107 -3.34 -2.25 13.68
CA GLY A 107 -2.43 -3.12 12.95
C GLY A 107 -0.97 -2.95 13.39
N ASP A 108 -0.16 -3.99 13.18
CA ASP A 108 1.25 -3.98 13.60
C ASP A 108 2.10 -2.96 12.84
N GLU A 109 1.93 -2.87 11.52
CA GLU A 109 2.75 -1.98 10.67
C GLU A 109 2.55 -0.50 11.01
N PRO A 110 1.31 0.04 11.16
CA PRO A 110 1.12 1.45 11.50
C PRO A 110 1.64 1.82 12.90
N VAL A 111 1.47 0.94 13.89
CA VAL A 111 2.00 1.16 15.24
C VAL A 111 3.53 1.19 15.21
N LEU A 112 4.15 0.25 14.48
CA LEU A 112 5.60 0.23 14.31
C LEU A 112 6.11 1.51 13.64
N ILE A 113 5.43 2.00 12.61
CA ILE A 113 5.79 3.26 11.94
C ILE A 113 5.67 4.44 12.90
N ALA A 114 4.55 4.56 13.63
CA ALA A 114 4.34 5.63 14.60
C ALA A 114 5.41 5.60 15.70
N ALA A 115 5.68 4.44 16.29
CA ALA A 115 6.65 4.26 17.36
C ALA A 115 8.10 4.54 16.92
N ARG A 116 8.49 4.14 15.70
CA ARG A 116 9.87 4.27 15.22
C ARG A 116 10.19 5.65 14.65
N SER A 117 9.21 6.29 14.00
CA SER A 117 9.42 7.56 13.32
C SER A 117 8.88 8.76 14.10
N GLY A 118 7.90 8.58 14.98
CA GLY A 118 7.16 9.70 15.59
C GLY A 118 6.43 10.59 14.58
N ALA A 119 6.31 10.17 13.31
CA ALA A 119 5.51 10.89 12.33
C ALA A 119 4.02 10.74 12.63
N PRO A 120 3.17 11.73 12.30
CA PRO A 120 1.72 11.56 12.35
C PRO A 120 1.26 10.37 11.50
N VAL A 121 0.56 9.41 12.10
CA VAL A 121 0.06 8.21 11.39
C VAL A 121 -1.45 8.09 11.56
N VAL A 122 -2.18 7.91 10.47
CA VAL A 122 -3.65 7.69 10.50
C VAL A 122 -4.03 6.42 9.74
N VAL A 123 -4.88 5.60 10.35
CA VAL A 123 -5.43 4.38 9.73
C VAL A 123 -6.91 4.51 9.39
N ASP A 124 -7.26 4.22 8.14
CA ASP A 124 -8.64 4.07 7.67
C ASP A 124 -8.67 3.17 6.41
N PRO A 125 -9.59 2.18 6.34
CA PRO A 125 -9.83 1.40 5.13
C PRO A 125 -10.13 2.26 3.89
N ARG A 126 -10.77 3.42 4.10
CA ARG A 126 -10.99 4.46 3.08
C ARG A 126 -9.84 5.46 3.15
N ARG A 127 -8.75 5.19 2.42
CA ARG A 127 -7.50 5.98 2.51
C ARG A 127 -7.65 7.48 2.30
N ARG A 128 -8.62 7.93 1.51
CA ARG A 128 -8.93 9.37 1.37
C ARG A 128 -9.46 10.01 2.66
N ARG A 129 -10.20 9.27 3.49
CA ARG A 129 -10.66 9.76 4.81
C ARG A 129 -9.49 9.89 5.76
N ALA A 130 -8.60 8.89 5.81
CA ALA A 130 -7.34 8.99 6.55
C ALA A 130 -6.53 10.22 6.12
N LEU A 131 -6.35 10.45 4.82
CA LEU A 131 -5.65 11.61 4.29
C LEU A 131 -6.29 12.94 4.75
N LYS A 132 -7.61 13.06 4.64
CA LYS A 132 -8.32 14.28 5.07
C LYS A 132 -8.21 14.50 6.58
N HIS A 133 -8.30 13.43 7.36
CA HIS A 133 -8.20 13.47 8.82
C HIS A 133 -6.79 13.90 9.25
N LEU A 134 -5.77 13.26 8.67
CA LEU A 134 -4.35 13.59 8.89
C LEU A 134 -4.06 15.08 8.66
N LEU A 135 -4.46 15.61 7.50
CA LEU A 135 -4.20 17.02 7.16
C LEU A 135 -5.04 18.02 7.97
N ALA A 136 -6.14 17.58 8.57
CA ALA A 136 -6.94 18.42 9.45
C ALA A 136 -6.36 18.50 10.87
N GLU A 137 -5.83 17.38 11.40
CA GLU A 137 -5.20 17.35 12.72
C GLU A 137 -3.75 17.86 12.71
N HIS A 138 -3.07 17.71 11.58
CA HIS A 138 -1.65 18.05 11.41
C HIS A 138 -1.44 18.99 10.22
N PRO A 139 -1.79 20.29 10.35
CA PRO A 139 -1.63 21.26 9.28
C PRO A 139 -0.15 21.51 8.89
N GLU A 140 0.80 21.12 9.74
CA GLU A 140 2.24 21.16 9.48
C GLU A 140 2.71 20.09 8.47
N VAL A 141 1.92 19.05 8.21
CA VAL A 141 2.27 17.98 7.27
C VAL A 141 2.26 18.50 5.85
N ASP A 142 3.40 18.47 5.18
CA ASP A 142 3.60 18.97 3.82
C ASP A 142 3.81 17.87 2.76
N VAL A 143 3.92 16.60 3.19
CA VAL A 143 4.02 15.44 2.31
C VAL A 143 3.39 14.22 2.97
N VAL A 144 2.61 13.43 2.22
CA VAL A 144 1.93 12.24 2.76
C VAL A 144 2.45 10.97 2.13
N ILE A 145 2.81 9.99 2.96
CA ILE A 145 3.23 8.65 2.54
C ILE A 145 2.09 7.67 2.79
N SER A 146 1.71 6.90 1.78
CA SER A 146 0.67 5.89 1.86
C SER A 146 1.26 4.49 1.82
N ASP A 147 1.20 3.78 2.96
CA ASP A 147 1.67 2.40 3.09
C ASP A 147 0.67 1.37 2.54
N ASP A 148 1.11 0.48 1.65
CA ASP A 148 0.28 -0.46 0.87
C ASP A 148 -0.84 0.23 0.05
N GLY A 149 -0.53 1.38 -0.55
CA GLY A 149 -1.51 2.21 -1.25
C GLY A 149 -1.83 1.79 -2.69
N LEU A 150 -1.07 0.86 -3.30
CA LEU A 150 -1.15 0.59 -4.75
C LEU A 150 -2.57 0.23 -5.21
N GLN A 151 -3.24 -0.67 -4.49
CA GLN A 151 -4.61 -1.10 -4.79
C GLN A 151 -5.70 -0.09 -4.37
N HIS A 152 -5.34 0.99 -3.67
CA HIS A 152 -6.28 2.05 -3.27
C HIS A 152 -6.39 3.14 -4.35
N HIS A 153 -6.98 2.80 -5.50
CA HIS A 153 -7.06 3.70 -6.64
C HIS A 153 -7.81 5.02 -6.37
N ALA A 154 -8.67 5.07 -5.35
CA ALA A 154 -9.35 6.30 -4.96
C ALA A 154 -8.40 7.33 -4.32
N LEU A 155 -7.24 6.93 -3.80
CA LEU A 155 -6.27 7.85 -3.22
C LEU A 155 -5.55 8.63 -4.34
N PRO A 156 -5.53 9.97 -4.29
CA PRO A 156 -4.66 10.76 -5.17
C PRO A 156 -3.20 10.37 -4.91
N ARG A 157 -2.41 10.28 -5.95
CA ARG A 157 -1.01 9.86 -5.88
C ARG A 157 -0.22 10.67 -6.89
N ASP A 158 0.89 11.22 -6.44
CA ASP A 158 1.80 12.02 -7.25
C ASP A 158 3.06 11.23 -7.59
N LEU A 159 3.42 10.25 -6.75
CA LEU A 159 4.56 9.36 -6.94
C LEU A 159 4.23 7.96 -6.43
N GLU A 160 4.62 6.93 -7.18
CA GLU A 160 4.50 5.52 -6.80
C GLU A 160 5.86 4.83 -6.70
N ILE A 161 6.10 4.20 -5.56
CA ILE A 161 7.25 3.32 -5.31
C ILE A 161 6.72 1.90 -5.16
N VAL A 162 7.12 1.03 -6.09
CA VAL A 162 6.79 -0.40 -6.04
C VAL A 162 7.96 -1.19 -5.48
N MET A 163 7.72 -1.85 -4.36
CA MET A 163 8.66 -2.76 -3.73
C MET A 163 8.53 -4.16 -4.35
N VAL A 164 9.67 -4.72 -4.74
CA VAL A 164 9.83 -6.08 -5.24
C VAL A 164 10.76 -6.82 -4.29
N ASP A 165 10.41 -8.02 -3.86
CA ASP A 165 11.33 -8.85 -3.07
C ASP A 165 12.37 -9.46 -4.02
N GLY A 166 13.61 -8.98 -3.99
CA GLY A 166 14.70 -9.49 -4.83
C GLY A 166 15.05 -10.97 -4.63
N ARG A 167 14.72 -11.57 -3.49
CA ARG A 167 14.98 -13.00 -3.23
C ARG A 167 13.85 -13.89 -3.72
N ARG A 168 12.60 -13.49 -3.47
CA ARG A 168 11.42 -14.29 -3.81
C ARG A 168 10.94 -14.06 -5.24
N GLY A 169 11.18 -12.88 -5.80
CA GLY A 169 10.67 -12.47 -7.10
C GLY A 169 9.15 -12.55 -7.19
N PHE A 170 8.63 -13.02 -8.33
CA PHE A 170 7.19 -13.02 -8.64
C PHE A 170 6.51 -14.39 -8.54
N GLY A 171 7.19 -15.40 -7.97
CA GLY A 171 6.68 -16.78 -7.93
C GLY A 171 6.26 -17.31 -9.30
N ASN A 172 5.10 -17.98 -9.36
CA ASN A 172 4.54 -18.51 -10.62
C ASN A 172 3.90 -17.44 -11.52
N ARG A 173 3.94 -16.15 -11.14
CA ARG A 173 3.41 -14.99 -11.88
C ARG A 173 1.90 -15.00 -12.12
N LEU A 174 1.16 -15.97 -11.57
CA LEU A 174 -0.28 -16.06 -11.71
C LEU A 174 -0.99 -15.13 -10.72
N PRO A 175 -2.18 -14.62 -11.07
CA PRO A 175 -3.00 -13.83 -10.16
C PRO A 175 -3.51 -14.66 -8.98
N ILE A 176 -3.76 -13.99 -7.86
CA ILE A 176 -4.44 -14.61 -6.70
C ILE A 176 -5.83 -15.13 -7.13
N PRO A 177 -6.25 -16.33 -6.72
CA PRO A 177 -5.57 -17.24 -5.79
C PRO A 177 -4.62 -18.27 -6.45
N ALA A 178 -4.54 -18.33 -7.78
CA ALA A 178 -3.68 -19.27 -8.53
C ALA A 178 -2.17 -19.02 -8.34
N GLY A 179 -1.81 -17.79 -7.97
CA GLY A 179 -0.45 -17.36 -7.70
C GLY A 179 -0.39 -16.17 -6.75
N PRO A 180 0.82 -15.62 -6.52
CA PRO A 180 1.01 -14.57 -5.53
C PRO A 180 0.65 -13.17 -6.04
N MET A 181 0.31 -12.99 -7.33
CA MET A 181 0.23 -11.66 -7.92
C MET A 181 -1.11 -10.96 -7.61
N ARG A 182 -1.04 -9.76 -7.00
CA ARG A 182 -2.16 -8.82 -6.87
C ARG A 182 -2.37 -8.02 -8.15
N GLU A 183 -1.27 -7.71 -8.85
CA GLU A 183 -1.25 -7.00 -10.12
C GLU A 183 -0.27 -7.70 -11.07
N PRO A 184 -0.48 -7.63 -12.40
CA PRO A 184 0.46 -8.22 -13.35
C PRO A 184 1.83 -7.54 -13.29
N VAL A 185 2.90 -8.25 -13.66
CA VAL A 185 4.28 -7.71 -13.67
C VAL A 185 4.41 -6.47 -14.56
N SER A 186 3.64 -6.38 -15.65
CA SER A 186 3.59 -5.17 -16.51
C SER A 186 3.10 -3.91 -15.78
N ARG A 187 2.59 -4.02 -14.55
CA ARG A 187 2.29 -2.87 -13.69
C ARG A 187 3.54 -2.05 -13.34
N LEU A 188 4.70 -2.69 -13.31
CA LEU A 188 5.97 -2.04 -12.96
C LEU A 188 6.34 -0.95 -13.95
N GLU A 189 5.94 -1.09 -15.22
CA GLU A 189 6.14 -0.08 -16.27
C GLU A 189 5.36 1.24 -16.01
N GLN A 190 4.38 1.21 -15.09
CA GLN A 190 3.56 2.36 -14.73
C GLN A 190 3.94 2.96 -13.37
N ALA A 191 4.97 2.41 -12.71
CA ALA A 191 5.47 2.95 -11.45
C ALA A 191 6.56 3.98 -11.72
N ASP A 192 6.65 5.02 -10.88
CA ASP A 192 7.73 6.01 -10.99
C ASP A 192 9.07 5.40 -10.54
N PHE A 193 9.02 4.57 -9.49
CA PHE A 193 10.20 3.85 -8.99
C PHE A 193 9.88 2.38 -8.70
N VAL A 194 10.85 1.53 -8.99
CA VAL A 194 10.85 0.12 -8.60
C VAL A 194 12.10 -0.13 -7.74
N VAL A 195 11.89 -0.64 -6.53
CA VAL A 195 12.95 -0.95 -5.56
C VAL A 195 12.96 -2.46 -5.33
N VAL A 196 14.14 -3.09 -5.40
CA VAL A 196 14.35 -4.55 -5.35
C VAL A 196 15.18 -4.94 -4.13
#